data_AF-A0A2P6RGW3-F1
#
_entry.id   AF-A0A2P6RGW3-F1
#
_cell.length_a   1.000
_cell.length_b   1.000
_cell.length_c   1.000
_cell.angle_alpha   90.00
_cell.angle_beta   90.00
_cell.angle_gamma   90.00
#
_symmetry.space_group_name_H-M   'P 1'
#
loop_
_entity.id
_entity.type
_entity.pdbx_description
1 polymer ?
#
loop_
_entity_poly.entity_id
_entity_poly.type
_entity_poly.pdbx_seq_one_letter_code
_entity_poly.pdbx_strand_id
1 'polypeptide(L)'
;MNSLECVWVAVNIRLLITSELLVGCTDCISVLPAEPQVQIGTHTFTYDYVYGSSALSSSSVYNDCVAPLVDALFHGYNATVLAYGQF
;
A
#
# COMPACT_ATOMS: atom_id res chain seq x y z
N MET A 1 -2.34 11.93 21.49
CA MET A 1 -1.16 11.20 21.00
C MET A 1 -0.95 11.64 19.57
N ASN A 2 0.15 12.34 19.27
CA ASN A 2 0.42 12.77 17.90
C ASN A 2 0.70 11.52 17.06
N SER A 3 -0.09 11.29 16.03
CA SER A 3 -0.03 10.13 15.13
C SER A 3 1.30 9.98 14.36
N LEU A 4 2.28 10.85 14.60
CA LEU A 4 3.58 10.91 13.93
C LEU A 4 4.60 9.89 14.46
N GLU A 5 4.29 9.15 15.53
CA GLU A 5 5.23 8.19 16.14
C GLU A 5 4.97 6.71 15.78
N CYS A 6 3.84 6.40 15.13
CA CYS A 6 3.54 5.04 14.70
C CYS A 6 4.06 4.78 13.29
N VAL A 7 4.50 3.55 13.02
CA VAL A 7 4.91 3.12 11.67
C VAL A 7 3.67 3.09 10.77
N TRP A 8 3.73 3.82 9.65
CA TRP A 8 2.71 3.70 8.60
C TRP A 8 2.96 2.47 7.72
N VAL A 9 1.87 1.76 7.42
CA VAL A 9 1.86 0.59 6.56
C VAL A 9 0.96 0.87 5.37
N ALA A 10 1.60 1.00 4.20
CA ALA A 10 0.92 1.10 2.92
C ALA A 10 1.04 -0.24 2.17
N VAL A 11 -0.05 -0.71 1.60
CA VAL A 11 -0.07 -1.90 0.71
C VAL A 11 -0.31 -1.47 -0.72
N ASN A 12 0.51 -1.99 -1.66
CA ASN A 12 0.34 -1.77 -3.09
C ASN A 12 0.08 -3.11 -3.78
N ILE A 13 -1.14 -3.30 -4.28
CA ILE A 13 -1.57 -4.52 -4.95
C ILE A 13 -1.17 -4.42 -6.42
N ARG A 14 -0.15 -5.17 -6.83
CA ARG A 14 0.23 -5.26 -8.25
C ARG A 14 -0.83 -6.02 -9.05
N LEU A 15 -0.97 -5.66 -10.32
CA LEU A 15 -1.75 -6.44 -11.27
C LEU A 15 -1.07 -7.79 -11.56
N LEU A 16 -1.87 -8.74 -12.01
CA LEU A 16 -1.38 -10.00 -12.56
C LEU A 16 -0.53 -9.73 -13.81
N ILE A 17 0.62 -10.38 -13.89
CA ILE A 17 1.49 -10.31 -15.08
C ILE A 17 1.07 -11.36 -16.11
N THR A 18 1.47 -11.17 -17.36
CA THR A 18 1.05 -12.03 -18.49
C THR A 18 1.34 -13.52 -18.25
N SER A 19 2.48 -13.86 -17.64
CA SER A 19 2.82 -15.26 -17.34
C SER A 19 1.87 -15.90 -16.33
N GLU A 20 1.37 -15.13 -15.36
CA GLU A 20 0.38 -15.62 -14.39
C GLU A 20 -0.97 -15.85 -15.06
N LEU A 21 -1.39 -14.91 -15.90
CA LEU A 21 -2.62 -15.02 -16.68
C LEU A 21 -2.60 -16.23 -17.63
N LEU A 22 -1.45 -16.52 -18.26
CA LEU A 22 -1.28 -17.66 -19.17
C LEU A 22 -1.41 -19.02 -18.46
N VAL A 23 -1.10 -19.09 -17.16
CA VAL A 23 -1.24 -20.32 -16.35
C VAL A 23 -2.64 -20.38 -15.69
N GLY A 24 -3.50 -19.39 -15.95
CA GLY A 24 -4.88 -19.37 -15.46
C GLY A 24 -5.05 -18.78 -14.06
N CYS A 25 -4.06 -18.03 -13.56
CA CYS A 25 -4.21 -17.29 -12.30
C CYS A 25 -5.31 -16.22 -12.42
N THR A 26 -6.04 -16.01 -11.32
CA THR A 26 -7.11 -15.01 -11.21
C THR A 26 -6.88 -14.15 -9.97
N ASP A 27 -7.48 -12.95 -9.95
CA ASP A 27 -7.37 -12.06 -8.80
C ASP A 27 -8.02 -12.70 -7.56
N CYS A 28 -7.26 -12.81 -6.48
CA CYS A 28 -7.72 -13.32 -5.18
C CYS A 28 -7.81 -12.23 -4.11
N ILE A 29 -7.53 -10.99 -4.49
CA ILE A 29 -7.47 -9.81 -3.62
C ILE A 29 -8.54 -8.83 -4.08
N SER A 30 -9.35 -8.35 -3.14
CA SER A 30 -10.34 -7.30 -3.39
C SER A 30 -10.13 -6.14 -2.42
N VAL A 31 -10.47 -4.94 -2.85
CA VAL A 31 -10.39 -3.72 -2.05
C VAL A 31 -11.80 -3.31 -1.66
N LEU A 32 -12.03 -3.07 -0.37
CA LEU A 32 -13.33 -2.58 0.08
C LEU A 32 -13.49 -1.11 -0.33
N PRO A 33 -14.60 -0.73 -0.99
CA PRO A 33 -14.85 0.65 -1.34
C PRO A 33 -14.87 1.55 -0.09
N ALA A 34 -14.25 2.73 -0.19
CA ALA A 34 -14.22 3.78 0.83
C ALA A 34 -13.46 3.46 2.13
N GLU A 35 -12.90 2.26 2.30
CA GLU A 35 -12.10 1.86 3.46
C GLU A 35 -10.68 1.48 3.00
N PRO A 36 -9.61 1.77 3.77
CA PRO A 36 -8.26 1.32 3.45
C PRO A 36 -8.08 -0.17 3.82
N GLN A 37 -8.95 -1.01 3.28
CA GLN A 37 -9.06 -2.42 3.62
C GLN A 37 -8.90 -3.32 2.39
N VAL A 38 -8.18 -4.42 2.61
CA VAL A 38 -7.96 -5.48 1.64
C VAL A 38 -8.59 -6.76 2.14
N GLN A 39 -9.35 -7.42 1.28
CA GLN A 39 -9.98 -8.70 1.57
C GLN A 39 -9.38 -9.81 0.71
N ILE A 40 -9.01 -10.90 1.39
CA ILE A 40 -8.48 -12.14 0.81
C ILE A 40 -9.31 -13.30 1.36
N GLY A 41 -10.14 -13.91 0.52
CA GLY A 41 -11.12 -14.91 0.96
C GLY A 41 -12.08 -14.35 2.01
N THR A 42 -12.05 -14.91 3.22
CA THR A 42 -12.87 -14.47 4.37
C THR A 42 -12.13 -13.50 5.30
N HIS A 43 -10.86 -13.21 5.05
CA HIS A 43 -10.03 -12.36 5.91
C HIS A 43 -9.97 -10.94 5.38
N THR A 44 -10.06 -9.97 6.29
CA THR A 44 -9.95 -8.54 5.99
C THR A 44 -8.80 -7.94 6.78
N PHE A 45 -7.98 -7.12 6.13
CA PHE A 45 -6.83 -6.46 6.70
C PHE A 45 -6.94 -4.95 6.47
N THR A 46 -6.72 -4.15 7.52
CA THR A 46 -6.73 -2.69 7.45
C THR A 46 -5.31 -2.15 7.41
N TYR A 47 -5.08 -1.15 6.57
CA TYR A 47 -3.81 -0.46 6.41
C TYR A 47 -4.01 1.05 6.53
N ASP A 48 -2.93 1.82 6.60
CA ASP A 48 -3.03 3.29 6.52
C ASP A 48 -3.40 3.71 5.09
N TYR A 49 -2.86 2.99 4.09
CA TYR A 49 -3.11 3.25 2.68
C TYR A 49 -3.18 1.95 1.86
N VAL A 50 -4.09 1.91 0.89
CA VAL A 50 -4.24 0.82 -0.08
C VAL A 50 -4.15 1.38 -1.49
N TYR A 51 -3.23 0.85 -2.30
CA TYR A 51 -2.98 1.24 -3.68
C TYR A 51 -3.10 0.06 -4.64
N GLY A 52 -3.30 0.37 -5.91
CA GLY A 52 -3.34 -0.61 -7.00
C GLY A 52 -4.69 -1.31 -7.13
N SER A 53 -4.78 -2.21 -8.12
CA SER A 53 -6.04 -2.84 -8.54
C SER A 53 -7.16 -1.79 -8.75
N SER A 54 -8.17 -1.74 -7.89
CA SER A 54 -9.30 -0.80 -7.90
C SER A 54 -9.23 0.33 -6.85
N ALA A 55 -8.11 0.44 -6.12
CA ALA A 55 -7.91 1.44 -5.06
C ALA A 55 -7.30 2.74 -5.61
N LEU A 56 -6.51 3.42 -4.77
CA LEU A 56 -5.73 4.58 -5.18
C LEU A 56 -4.67 4.20 -6.22
N SER A 57 -4.33 5.15 -7.11
CA SER A 57 -3.26 4.94 -8.07
C SER A 57 -1.92 4.70 -7.37
N SER A 58 -1.16 3.69 -7.79
CA SER A 58 0.20 3.45 -7.28
C SER A 58 1.14 4.65 -7.50
N SER A 59 0.82 5.55 -8.44
CA SER A 59 1.57 6.80 -8.61
C SER A 59 1.43 7.77 -7.43
N SER A 60 0.37 7.64 -6.62
CA SER A 60 0.12 8.52 -5.47
C SER A 60 0.95 8.15 -4.24
N VAL A 61 1.52 6.93 -4.20
CA VAL A 61 2.33 6.42 -3.07
C VAL A 61 3.41 7.40 -2.63
N TYR A 62 4.07 8.08 -3.57
CA TYR A 62 5.08 9.07 -3.22
C TYR A 62 4.48 10.27 -2.47
N ASN A 63 3.41 10.86 -3.01
CA ASN A 63 2.81 12.07 -2.43
C ASN A 63 2.21 11.78 -1.05
N ASP A 64 1.59 10.62 -0.91
CA ASP A 64 0.84 10.27 0.30
C ASP A 64 1.77 9.71 1.40
N CYS A 65 2.73 8.85 1.05
CA CYS A 65 3.56 8.15 2.04
C CYS A 65 4.97 8.74 2.19
N VAL A 66 5.55 9.34 1.15
CA VAL A 66 6.99 9.69 1.12
C VAL A 66 7.21 11.20 1.25
N ALA A 67 6.41 12.03 0.56
CA ALA A 67 6.56 13.48 0.61
C ALA A 67 6.48 14.06 2.05
N PRO A 68 5.59 13.60 2.94
CA PRO A 68 5.56 14.06 4.34
C PRO A 68 6.83 13.68 5.11
N LEU A 69 7.42 12.52 4.81
CA LEU A 69 8.68 12.09 5.43
C LEU A 69 9.86 12.93 4.93
N VAL A 70 9.86 13.31 3.65
CA VAL A 70 10.86 14.20 3.07
C VAL A 70 10.81 15.58 3.74
N ASP A 71 9.61 16.11 3.98
CA ASP A 71 9.43 17.36 4.71
C ASP A 71 9.94 17.24 6.17
N ALA A 72 9.67 16.13 6.85
CA ALA A 72 10.16 15.88 8.20
C ALA A 72 11.71 15.82 8.29
N LEU A 73 12.40 15.37 7.24
CA LEU A 73 13.88 15.41 7.18
C LEU A 73 14.41 16.85 7.31
N PHE A 74 13.74 17.84 6.69
CA PHE A 74 14.13 19.25 6.80
C PHE A 74 13.88 19.84 8.19
N HIS A 75 13.08 19.18 9.01
CA HIS A 75 12.85 19.51 10.42
C HIS A 75 13.80 18.77 11.38
N GLY A 76 14.73 17.97 10.86
CA GLY A 76 15.74 17.24 11.64
C GLY A 76 15.32 15.87 12.14
N TYR A 77 14.20 15.31 11.64
CA TYR A 77 13.78 13.95 11.96
C TYR A 77 14.45 12.92 11.05
N ASN A 78 14.64 11.70 11.54
CA ASN A 78 15.02 10.57 10.70
C ASN A 78 13.78 9.98 10.02
N ALA A 79 13.89 9.64 8.75
CA ALA A 79 12.85 8.94 8.00
C ALA A 79 13.38 7.62 7.43
N THR A 80 12.52 6.60 7.33
CA THR A 80 12.86 5.33 6.69
C THR A 80 11.64 4.80 5.93
N VAL A 81 11.87 4.35 4.70
CA VAL A 81 10.88 3.68 3.87
C VAL A 81 11.45 2.32 3.50
N LEU A 82 10.68 1.26 3.75
CA LEU A 82 11.03 -0.11 3.40
C LEU A 82 9.96 -0.68 2.47
N ALA A 83 10.36 -1.20 1.32
CA ALA A 83 9.49 -2.02 0.48
C ALA A 83 9.63 -3.49 0.88
N TYR A 84 8.52 -4.11 1.24
CA TYR A 84 8.45 -5.52 1.61
C TYR A 84 7.40 -6.24 0.75
N GLY A 85 7.77 -7.40 0.21
CA GLY A 85 6.89 -8.20 -0.64
C GLY A 85 7.54 -9.52 -1.06
N GLN A 86 6.73 -10.43 -1.58
CA GLN A 86 7.20 -11.69 -2.14
C GLN A 86 7.97 -11.45 -3.45
N PHE A 87 9.00 -12.28 -3.67
CA PHE A 87 9.76 -12.35 -4.92
C PHE A 87 9.05 -13.20 -5.99
#